data_AF-A0A699Z2H4-F1
#
_entry.id   AF-A0A699Z2H4-F1
#
_cell.length_a   1.000
_cell.length_b   1.000
_cell.length_c   1.000
_cell.angle_alpha   90.00
_cell.angle_beta   90.00
_cell.angle_gamma   90.00
#
_symmetry.space_group_name_H-M   'P 1'
#
loop_
_entity.id
_entity.type
_entity.pdbx_description
1 polymer ?
#
loop_
_entity_poly.entity_id
_entity_poly.type
_entity_poly.pdbx_seq_one_letter_code
_entity_poly.pdbx_strand_id
1 'polypeptide(L)' 'MPPLQGYAVGNGVTDDVFDGNAQPEFAYNLGLIDPPTYQTLQEVCNHAFWNATPGSDCRKALRAAYDGFYWLNP' A
#
# COMPACT_ATOMS: atom_id res chain seq x y z
N MET A 1 36.62 -10.55 -17.17
CA MET A 1 35.22 -10.65 -16.73
C MET A 1 34.33 -10.20 -17.89
N PRO A 2 33.33 -10.99 -18.31
CA PRO A 2 32.38 -10.52 -19.31
C PRO A 2 31.52 -9.36 -18.75
N PRO A 3 31.05 -8.43 -19.59
CA PRO A 3 30.23 -7.29 -19.16
C PRO A 3 28.84 -7.75 -18.67
N LEU A 4 28.24 -6.98 -17.76
CA LEU A 4 26.86 -7.18 -17.30
C LEU A 4 25.89 -7.09 -18.48
N GLN A 5 25.03 -8.09 -18.66
CA GLN A 5 24.06 -8.15 -19.77
C GLN A 5 22.65 -7.70 -19.37
N GLY A 6 22.37 -7.56 -18.07
CA GLY A 6 21.08 -7.11 -17.57
C GLY A 6 20.76 -7.68 -16.19
N TYR A 7 19.60 -7.28 -15.65
CA TYR A 7 19.02 -7.81 -14.42
C TYR A 7 17.49 -7.86 -14.55
N ALA A 8 16.85 -8.68 -13.71
CA ALA A 8 15.40 -8.78 -13.61
C ALA A 8 14.96 -8.53 -12.17
N VAL A 9 13.79 -7.90 -12.00
CA VAL A 9 13.19 -7.63 -10.70
C VAL A 9 11.75 -8.15 -10.74
N GLY A 10 11.43 -9.11 -9.87
CA GLY A 10 10.07 -9.61 -9.70
C GLY A 10 9.45 -9.00 -8.45
N ASN A 11 8.25 -8.43 -8.58
CA ASN A 11 7.49 -7.82 -7.49
C ASN A 11 8.34 -6.87 -6.61
N GLY A 12 9.17 -6.05 -7.26
CA GLY A 12 10.08 -5.17 -6.57
C GLY A 12 9.39 -3.94 -5.98
N VAL A 13 10.05 -3.34 -5.00
CA VAL A 13 9.81 -1.94 -4.63
C VAL A 13 10.64 -1.10 -5.61
N THR A 14 9.95 -0.30 -6.41
CA THR A 14 10.53 0.48 -7.52
C THR A 14 10.37 1.98 -7.32
N ASP A 15 9.28 2.41 -6.70
CA ASP A 15 9.01 3.82 -6.40
C ASP A 15 8.06 3.93 -5.20
N ASP A 16 8.48 4.63 -4.15
CA ASP A 16 7.71 4.74 -2.91
C ASP A 16 6.34 5.38 -3.13
N VAL A 17 6.23 6.34 -4.05
CA VAL A 17 4.98 7.08 -4.32
C VAL A 17 4.03 6.22 -5.13
N PHE A 18 4.49 5.61 -6.22
CA PHE A 18 3.65 4.77 -7.06
C PHE A 18 3.26 3.46 -6.36
N ASP A 19 4.24 2.73 -5.83
CA ASP A 19 3.98 1.44 -5.17
C ASP A 19 3.20 1.64 -3.87
N GLY A 20 3.56 2.65 -3.07
CA GLY A 20 2.90 2.95 -1.80
C GLY A 20 1.46 3.43 -1.97
N ASN A 21 1.14 4.14 -3.06
CA ASN A 21 -0.24 4.53 -3.34
C ASN A 21 -1.08 3.41 -3.97
N ALA A 22 -0.45 2.51 -4.74
CA ALA A 22 -1.16 1.41 -5.40
C ALA A 22 -1.58 0.29 -4.44
N GLN A 23 -0.85 0.08 -3.35
CA GLN A 23 -1.10 -1.03 -2.43
C GLN A 23 -2.52 -1.03 -1.81
N PRO A 24 -3.02 0.07 -1.22
CA PRO A 24 -4.37 0.08 -0.66
C PRO A 24 -5.46 -0.10 -1.73
N GLU A 25 -5.26 0.45 -2.92
CA GLU A 25 -6.19 0.29 -4.05
C GLU A 25 -6.22 -1.18 -4.53
N PHE A 26 -5.05 -1.82 -4.64
CA PHE A 26 -4.95 -3.24 -4.97
C PHE A 26 -5.68 -4.11 -3.95
N ALA A 27 -5.47 -3.88 -2.66
CA ALA A 27 -6.13 -4.63 -1.59
C ALA A 27 -7.66 -4.43 -1.61
N TYR A 28 -8.14 -3.21 -1.86
CA TYR A 28 -9.57 -2.93 -2.03
C TYR A 28 -10.17 -3.66 -3.24
N ASN A 29 -9.51 -3.61 -4.39
CA ASN A 29 -9.98 -4.27 -5.63
C ASN A 29 -10.00 -5.80 -5.54
N LEU A 30 -9.22 -6.37 -4.63
CA LEU A 30 -9.28 -7.80 -4.28
C LEU A 30 -10.30 -8.12 -3.18
N GLY A 31 -11.01 -7.12 -2.65
CA GLY A 31 -12.00 -7.30 -1.59
C GLY A 31 -11.40 -7.55 -0.21
N LEU A 32 -10.11 -7.24 0.01
CA LEU A 32 -9.43 -7.39 1.30
C LEU A 32 -9.74 -6.25 2.28
N ILE A 33 -10.16 -5.10 1.75
CA ILE A 33 -10.60 -3.92 2.51
C ILE A 33 -12.06 -3.68 2.18
N ASP A 34 -12.91 -3.51 3.19
CA ASP A 34 -14.33 -3.20 2.97
C ASP A 34 -14.54 -1.75 2.49
N PRO A 35 -15.64 -1.45 1.75
CA PRO A 35 -15.84 -0.12 1.17
C PRO A 35 -15.86 1.04 2.19
N PRO A 36 -16.53 0.94 3.36
CA PRO A 36 -16.45 1.97 4.41
C PRO A 36 -15.02 2.26 4.90
N THR A 37 -14.22 1.22 5.14
CA THR A 37 -12.82 1.37 5.54
C THR A 37 -11.99 2.04 4.43
N TYR A 38 -12.17 1.63 3.17
CA TYR A 38 -11.45 2.22 2.04
C TYR A 38 -11.86 3.68 1.78
N GLN A 39 -13.14 4.03 1.95
CA GLN A 39 -13.61 5.41 1.87
C GLN A 39 -12.95 6.28 2.95
N THR A 40 -12.97 5.84 4.20
CA THR A 40 -12.30 6.54 5.31
C THR A 40 -10.81 6.73 5.04
N LEU A 41 -10.16 5.69 4.50
CA LEU A 41 -8.74 5.74 4.16
C LEU A 41 -8.44 6.81 3.10
N GLN A 42 -9.24 6.87 2.02
CA GLN A 42 -9.09 7.88 0.96
C GLN A 42 -9.28 9.30 1.49
N GLU A 43 -10.29 9.51 2.33
CA GLU A 43 -10.61 10.82 2.91
C GLU A 43 -9.49 11.32 3.85
N VAL A 44 -9.05 10.48 4.78
CA VAL A 44 -8.06 10.87 5.79
C VAL A 44 -6.65 11.01 5.21
N CYS A 45 -6.31 10.22 4.20
CA CYS A 45 -5.00 10.28 3.54
C CYS A 45 -4.97 11.20 2.31
N ASN A 46 -6.11 11.76 1.88
CA ASN A 46 -6.22 12.54 0.64
C ASN A 46 -5.58 11.84 -0.57
N HIS A 47 -5.85 10.54 -0.71
CA HIS A 47 -5.27 9.65 -1.73
C HIS A 47 -3.71 9.56 -1.74
N ALA A 48 -3.03 10.09 -0.72
CA ALA A 48 -1.58 10.02 -0.54
C ALA A 48 -1.24 9.09 0.63
N PHE A 49 -1.16 7.79 0.34
CA PHE A 49 -0.92 6.75 1.33
C PHE A 49 0.56 6.61 1.68
N TRP A 50 1.44 6.79 0.68
CA TRP A 50 2.88 6.55 0.78
C TRP A 50 3.60 7.38 1.85
N ASN A 51 3.16 8.62 2.10
CA ASN A 51 3.82 9.58 3.00
C ASN A 51 3.14 9.72 4.38
N ALA A 52 2.33 8.74 4.79
CA ALA A 52 1.64 8.78 6.07
C ALA A 52 2.63 8.91 7.26
N THR A 53 2.57 10.01 8.00
CA THR A 53 3.50 10.26 9.11
C THR A 53 3.12 9.46 10.37
N PRO A 54 4.09 9.06 11.22
CA PRO A 54 3.81 8.37 12.47
C PRO A 54 2.83 9.17 13.35
N GLY A 55 1.80 8.51 13.87
CA GLY A 55 0.78 9.13 14.72
C GLY A 55 -0.32 9.93 13.99
N SER A 56 -0.17 10.17 12.69
CA SER A 56 -1.23 10.79 11.87
C SER A 56 -2.47 9.91 11.79
N ASP A 57 -3.61 10.53 11.53
CA ASP A 57 -4.86 9.78 11.30
C ASP A 57 -4.75 8.89 10.06
N CYS A 58 -4.02 9.32 9.03
CA CYS A 58 -3.76 8.49 7.85
C CYS A 58 -2.99 7.22 8.21
N ARG A 59 -1.95 7.32 9.05
CA ARG A 59 -1.20 6.14 9.52
C ARG A 59 -2.06 5.18 10.35
N LYS A 60 -2.99 5.70 11.16
CA LYS A 60 -3.94 4.89 11.94
C LYS A 60 -4.95 4.19 11.01
N ALA A 61 -5.49 4.90 10.02
CA ALA A 61 -6.42 4.37 9.03
C ALA A 61 -5.77 3.28 8.17
N LEU A 62 -4.53 3.50 7.70
CA LEU A 62 -3.75 2.48 6.99
C LEU A 62 -3.59 1.22 7.84
N ARG A 63 -3.24 1.38 9.11
CA ARG A 63 -3.09 0.23 10.01
C ARG A 63 -4.39 -0.54 10.18
N ALA A 64 -5.51 0.16 10.38
CA ALA A 64 -6.82 -0.50 10.47
C ALA A 64 -7.16 -1.29 9.20
N ALA A 65 -6.84 -0.76 8.02
CA ALA A 65 -7.05 -1.46 6.76
C ALA A 65 -6.21 -2.74 6.66
N TYR A 66 -4.90 -2.67 6.95
CA TYR A 66 -4.01 -3.83 6.88
C TYR A 66 -4.28 -4.88 7.97
N ASP A 67 -4.66 -4.45 9.19
CA ASP A 67 -4.98 -5.36 10.29
C ASP A 67 -6.18 -6.27 9.93
N GLY A 68 -7.09 -5.82 9.06
CA GLY A 68 -8.27 -6.59 8.61
C GLY A 68 -7.94 -7.89 7.85
N PHE A 69 -6.77 -7.94 7.20
CA PHE A 69 -6.35 -9.08 6.39
C PHE A 69 -4.92 -9.55 6.71
N TYR A 70 -4.31 -9.08 7.79
CA TYR A 70 -2.96 -9.46 8.21
C TYR A 70 -2.78 -10.98 8.39
N TRP A 71 -3.84 -11.67 8.80
CA TRP A 71 -3.85 -13.13 9.02
C TRP A 71 -3.72 -13.95 7.73
N LEU A 72 -3.95 -13.35 6.55
CA LEU A 72 -3.78 -14.01 5.26
C LEU A 72 -2.31 -14.19 4.87
N ASN A 73 -1.38 -13.57 5.60
CA ASN A 73 0.02 -13.43 5.20
C ASN A 73 0.15 -12.92 3.75
N PRO A 74 -0.48 -11.75 3.45
CA PRO A 74 -0.47 -11.13 2.14
C PRO A 74 0.92 -10.68 1.69
#